data_AF-A0A3M6XIQ6-F1
#
_entry.id   AF-A0A3M6XIQ6-F1
#
_cell.length_a   1.000
_cell.length_b   1.000
_cell.length_c   1.000
_cell.angle_alpha   90.00
_cell.angle_beta   90.00
_cell.angle_gamma   90.00
#
_symmetry.space_group_name_H-M   'P 1'
#
loop_
_entity.id
_entity.type
_entity.pdbx_description
1 polymer ?
#
loop_
_entity_poly.entity_id
_entity_poly.type
_entity_poly.pdbx_seq_one_letter_code
_entity_poly.pdbx_strand_id
1 'polypeptide(L)'
;MQKLGKTDPALNVPQGSFNNSAGESVPGPRSTFFVGVTEDKNKKCRRTMEDTHAYLYNFLSTPAPALSSEASSKTRTSITESSTALSETSSQGVTETDNGYFAIFDGHAGTFAADWCGKKVHILLEEIIRKHPNTPIPELLDMTFTLVDQQLEKLPLKNSGCTAVIAVLRWEDRIPNAQSATGSTAIAPAAAAAADAEKSNEAKAAADVPAGQDAASTESKLRKAASRQRVLYTANVGDARIVLCRNGKALRLSYDHKGSDENEGKRIAGAGGLILNNRVNGVLAVTRALGDAYMKDLVTGHPYTTETVIQPDIDEFLILACDGLWDVCSDQEAVDLVRNIHDPQQASKVLVDHALGRFSTDNLSCMVVRFDSKAVQQTASNQSQQIGVEGDPATTAGGLSEAEALVMESKKQLDETGEGLDRIPSDLIEQDEEHDAEPGPELNADALDKARKDIKPQPPPDSGAAGGS
;
A
#
# COMPACT_ATOMS: atom_id res chain seq x y z
N MET A 1 -17.81 -0.20 6.97
CA MET A 1 -16.76 0.27 7.91
C MET A 1 -17.20 0.22 9.38
N GLN A 2 -18.25 0.93 9.81
CA GLN A 2 -18.67 0.97 11.24
C GLN A 2 -18.86 -0.40 11.92
N LYS A 3 -19.50 -1.38 11.26
CA LYS A 3 -19.64 -2.74 11.82
C LYS A 3 -18.30 -3.44 12.05
N LEU A 4 -17.34 -3.29 11.12
CA LEU A 4 -15.99 -3.86 11.22
C LEU A 4 -15.14 -3.11 12.26
N GLY A 5 -15.40 -1.82 12.46
CA GLY A 5 -14.77 -1.01 13.50
C GLY A 5 -15.02 -1.52 14.91
N LYS A 6 -16.10 -2.27 15.15
CA LYS A 6 -16.33 -2.92 16.43
C LYS A 6 -15.30 -4.02 16.74
N THR A 7 -14.80 -4.69 15.70
CA THR A 7 -13.82 -5.78 15.86
C THR A 7 -12.38 -5.32 15.69
N ASP A 8 -12.17 -4.22 14.98
CA ASP A 8 -10.84 -3.71 14.63
C ASP A 8 -10.73 -2.20 14.92
N PRO A 9 -10.09 -1.82 16.03
CA PRO A 9 -9.96 -0.41 16.43
C PRO A 9 -9.29 0.47 15.37
N ALA A 10 -8.43 -0.09 14.52
CA ALA A 10 -7.78 0.68 13.45
C ALA A 10 -8.79 1.27 12.47
N LEU A 11 -9.93 0.60 12.27
CA LEU A 11 -10.97 1.10 11.36
C LEU A 11 -11.76 2.28 11.94
N ASN A 12 -11.63 2.56 13.24
CA ASN A 12 -12.27 3.70 13.90
C ASN A 12 -11.36 4.91 14.05
N VAL A 13 -10.08 4.81 13.68
CA VAL A 13 -9.18 5.97 13.70
C VAL A 13 -9.82 7.08 12.85
N PRO A 14 -10.06 8.27 13.44
CA PRO A 14 -10.66 9.38 12.72
C PRO A 14 -9.68 9.91 11.67
N GLN A 15 -10.20 10.50 10.60
CA GLN A 15 -9.34 11.16 9.61
C GLN A 15 -8.62 12.35 10.25
N GLY A 16 -7.34 12.49 9.95
CA GLY A 16 -6.54 13.64 10.35
C GLY A 16 -6.62 14.80 9.37
N SER A 17 -5.69 15.74 9.52
CA SER A 17 -5.45 16.86 8.63
C SER A 17 -5.40 16.41 7.17
N PHE A 18 -5.99 17.23 6.29
CA PHE A 18 -6.11 16.96 4.85
C PHE A 18 -6.78 15.61 4.54
N ASN A 19 -7.74 15.16 5.36
CA ASN A 19 -8.46 13.89 5.20
C ASN A 19 -7.58 12.63 5.26
N ASN A 20 -6.44 12.71 5.97
CA ASN A 20 -5.53 11.59 6.13
C ASN A 20 -6.20 10.39 6.82
N SER A 21 -6.35 9.28 6.09
CA SER A 21 -7.06 8.10 6.62
C SER A 21 -6.28 7.29 7.66
N ALA A 22 -4.97 7.52 7.77
CA ALA A 22 -4.16 6.93 8.84
C ALA A 22 -4.36 7.62 10.19
N GLY A 23 -4.91 8.85 10.21
CA GLY A 23 -5.07 9.67 11.42
C GLY A 23 -4.28 10.98 11.38
N GLU A 24 -4.24 11.70 12.49
CA GLU A 24 -3.47 12.95 12.61
C GLU A 24 -1.97 12.65 12.72
N SER A 25 -1.20 12.92 11.67
CA SER A 25 0.26 12.75 11.70
C SER A 25 0.93 14.04 11.26
N VAL A 26 1.87 14.52 12.08
CA VAL A 26 2.52 15.82 11.92
C VAL A 26 4.03 15.70 11.87
N PRO A 27 4.74 16.59 11.14
CA PRO A 27 6.19 16.55 11.10
C PRO A 27 6.79 16.82 12.49
N GLY A 28 7.71 15.95 12.91
CA GLY A 28 8.56 16.19 14.08
C GLY A 28 9.68 17.21 13.81
N PRO A 29 10.36 17.70 14.86
CA PRO A 29 11.45 18.68 14.75
C PRO A 29 12.62 18.25 13.83
N ARG A 30 12.81 16.94 13.62
CA ARG A 30 13.86 16.39 12.77
C ARG A 30 13.36 15.92 11.40
N SER A 31 12.13 16.26 11.03
CA SER A 31 11.57 15.85 9.75
C SER A 31 12.39 16.38 8.59
N THR A 32 12.80 15.49 7.70
CA THR A 32 13.56 15.81 6.48
C THR A 32 12.67 15.90 5.25
N PHE A 33 11.35 15.84 5.44
CA PHE A 33 10.35 15.94 4.40
C PHE A 33 9.06 16.56 4.94
N PHE A 34 8.25 17.09 4.02
CA PHE A 34 6.94 17.66 4.32
C PHE A 34 5.92 17.20 3.29
N VAL A 35 4.71 16.92 3.77
CA VAL A 35 3.60 16.38 2.97
C VAL A 35 2.54 17.46 2.77
N GLY A 36 2.02 17.53 1.56
CA GLY A 36 0.81 18.26 1.21
C GLY A 36 -0.09 17.38 0.37
N VAL A 37 -1.40 17.43 0.63
CA VAL A 37 -2.40 16.62 -0.07
C VAL A 37 -3.57 17.49 -0.47
N THR A 38 -4.00 17.35 -1.72
CA THR A 38 -5.24 17.96 -2.18
C THR A 38 -6.09 16.92 -2.85
N GLU A 39 -7.36 16.93 -2.48
CA GLU A 39 -8.38 16.10 -3.08
C GLU A 39 -9.52 16.95 -3.65
N ASP A 40 -10.12 16.52 -4.75
CA ASP A 40 -11.34 17.07 -5.29
C ASP A 40 -12.21 15.95 -5.86
N LYS A 41 -13.43 15.79 -5.32
CA LYS A 41 -14.39 14.80 -5.81
C LYS A 41 -14.75 15.00 -7.29
N ASN A 42 -14.58 16.21 -7.81
CA ASN A 42 -15.08 16.64 -9.10
C ASN A 42 -16.60 16.44 -9.20
N LYS A 43 -17.34 17.21 -8.37
CA LYS A 43 -18.81 17.14 -8.23
C LYS A 43 -19.58 17.27 -9.55
N LYS A 44 -18.94 17.75 -10.62
CA LYS A 44 -19.53 17.86 -11.97
C LYS A 44 -19.61 16.50 -12.67
N CYS A 45 -18.68 15.60 -12.42
CA CYS A 45 -18.53 14.34 -13.14
C CYS A 45 -18.72 13.11 -12.24
N ARG A 46 -18.41 13.20 -10.94
CA ARG A 46 -18.50 12.07 -10.00
C ARG A 46 -19.49 12.33 -8.88
N ARG A 47 -20.24 11.29 -8.52
CA ARG A 47 -21.24 11.33 -7.44
C ARG A 47 -20.58 11.12 -6.08
N THR A 48 -19.64 10.19 -6.04
CA THR A 48 -18.88 9.73 -4.87
C THR A 48 -17.41 10.15 -5.00
N MET A 49 -16.76 10.31 -3.85
CA MET A 49 -15.31 10.42 -3.75
C MET A 49 -14.84 9.02 -3.35
N GLU A 50 -14.36 8.25 -4.31
CA GLU A 50 -13.94 6.86 -4.11
C GLU A 50 -12.44 6.76 -3.78
N ASP A 51 -11.66 7.79 -4.11
CA ASP A 51 -10.28 7.87 -3.68
C ASP A 51 -10.14 8.05 -2.17
N THR A 52 -9.01 7.61 -1.65
CA THR A 52 -8.56 7.79 -0.27
C THR A 52 -7.04 7.86 -0.24
N HIS A 53 -6.47 8.56 0.74
CA HIS A 53 -5.03 8.58 0.96
C HIS A 53 -4.67 8.40 2.43
N ALA A 54 -3.43 8.00 2.64
CA ALA A 54 -2.84 7.82 3.95
C ALA A 54 -1.39 8.29 3.93
N TYR A 55 -0.98 9.04 4.96
CA TYR A 55 0.43 9.33 5.21
C TYR A 55 0.76 9.26 6.70
N LEU A 56 2.00 8.89 7.01
CA LEU A 56 2.51 8.89 8.38
C LEU A 56 3.92 9.48 8.38
N TYR A 57 4.13 10.44 9.27
CA TYR A 57 5.46 10.77 9.75
C TYR A 57 5.88 9.73 10.80
N ASN A 58 7.18 9.52 10.94
CA ASN A 58 7.74 8.57 11.89
C ASN A 58 7.22 7.11 11.77
N PHE A 59 6.88 6.68 10.54
CA PHE A 59 6.12 5.45 10.28
C PHE A 59 6.59 4.22 11.07
N LEU A 60 7.84 3.78 10.88
CA LEU A 60 8.41 2.65 11.60
C LEU A 60 9.94 2.76 11.61
N SER A 61 10.57 2.41 12.73
CA SER A 61 12.03 2.34 12.84
C SER A 61 12.61 1.21 11.99
N THR A 62 13.89 1.32 11.60
CA THR A 62 14.55 0.24 10.87
C THR A 62 14.89 -0.90 11.83
N PRO A 63 14.24 -2.08 11.73
CA PRO A 63 14.48 -3.16 12.70
C PRO A 63 15.90 -3.71 12.60
N ALA A 64 16.45 -4.18 13.73
CA ALA A 64 17.71 -4.91 13.74
C ALA A 64 17.58 -6.30 13.10
N PRO A 65 18.64 -6.79 12.41
CA PRO A 65 18.68 -8.12 11.84
C PRO A 65 18.40 -9.17 12.90
N ALA A 66 17.54 -10.13 12.57
CA ALA A 66 17.36 -11.31 13.40
C ALA A 66 18.51 -12.29 13.13
N LEU A 67 19.47 -12.39 14.04
CA LEU A 67 20.54 -13.40 13.97
C LEU A 67 19.99 -14.78 14.35
N SER A 68 20.49 -15.83 13.68
CA SER A 68 19.96 -17.21 13.77
C SER A 68 19.96 -17.84 15.18
N SER A 69 20.69 -17.29 16.15
CA SER A 69 20.66 -17.74 17.55
C SER A 69 19.42 -17.28 18.33
N GLU A 70 18.72 -16.23 17.90
CA GLU A 70 17.49 -15.76 18.54
C GLU A 70 16.21 -16.39 17.97
N ALA A 71 16.26 -16.87 16.73
CA ALA A 71 15.10 -17.47 16.07
C ALA A 71 14.67 -18.80 16.72
N SER A 72 15.61 -19.53 17.36
CA SER A 72 15.34 -20.83 17.97
C SER A 72 14.78 -20.77 19.40
N SER A 73 14.76 -19.61 20.06
CA SER A 73 14.23 -19.49 21.43
C SER A 73 12.77 -19.02 21.50
N LYS A 74 12.22 -18.49 20.39
CA LYS A 74 10.82 -18.01 20.33
C LYS A 74 9.82 -19.00 19.72
N THR A 75 10.27 -20.14 19.19
CA THR A 75 9.39 -21.12 18.51
C THR A 75 8.66 -22.08 19.46
N ARG A 76 8.63 -21.84 20.78
CA ARG A 76 7.94 -22.75 21.72
C ARG A 76 7.17 -22.08 22.85
N THR A 77 6.56 -20.93 22.58
CA THR A 77 5.43 -20.45 23.39
C THR A 77 4.26 -20.15 22.47
N SER A 78 3.39 -21.15 22.38
CA SER A 78 2.03 -21.04 21.89
C SER A 78 1.32 -19.83 22.48
N ILE A 79 0.67 -19.09 21.58
CA ILE A 79 -0.60 -18.39 21.74
C ILE A 79 -1.23 -18.60 23.12
N THR A 80 -0.99 -17.65 24.01
CA THR A 80 -1.92 -17.30 25.09
C THR A 80 -1.95 -15.78 25.12
N GLU A 81 -3.14 -15.25 24.91
CA GLU A 81 -3.60 -13.88 25.10
C GLU A 81 -2.61 -13.02 25.90
N SER A 82 -1.94 -12.08 25.23
CA SER A 82 -1.30 -10.95 25.90
C SER A 82 -2.37 -9.90 26.18
N SER A 83 -3.30 -10.25 27.08
CA SER A 83 -4.29 -9.34 27.67
C SER A 83 -3.86 -8.87 29.08
N THR A 84 -2.64 -9.18 29.53
CA THR A 84 -2.14 -8.82 30.86
C THR A 84 -0.74 -8.20 30.84
N ALA A 85 -0.64 -7.02 30.21
CA ALA A 85 0.42 -6.05 30.51
C ALA A 85 -0.14 -4.59 30.53
N LEU A 86 -1.44 -4.43 30.79
CA LEU A 86 -2.06 -3.13 31.02
C LEU A 86 -1.99 -2.78 32.51
N SER A 87 -0.78 -2.52 33.00
CA SER A 87 -0.55 -1.91 34.30
C SER A 87 0.86 -1.35 34.30
N GLU A 88 0.96 -0.02 34.21
CA GLU A 88 2.18 0.82 34.17
C GLU A 88 2.66 1.28 32.79
N THR A 89 1.86 2.08 32.08
CA THR A 89 2.37 2.92 30.96
C THR A 89 1.86 4.35 31.08
N SER A 90 2.43 5.10 32.02
CA SER A 90 2.48 6.56 31.90
C SER A 90 3.77 6.93 31.16
N SER A 91 3.64 7.61 30.02
CA SER A 91 4.70 8.30 29.25
C SER A 91 5.64 7.50 28.30
N GLN A 92 5.13 6.56 27.49
CA GLN A 92 5.88 6.15 26.28
C GLN A 92 5.46 7.03 25.10
N GLY A 93 6.37 7.92 24.65
CA GLY A 93 6.16 8.77 23.47
C GLY A 93 6.42 8.02 22.15
N VAL A 94 5.89 8.54 21.04
CA VAL A 94 6.15 8.02 19.69
C VAL A 94 7.64 8.12 19.38
N THR A 95 8.19 7.07 18.77
CA THR A 95 9.59 7.04 18.34
C THR A 95 9.79 7.95 17.13
N GLU A 96 10.58 9.01 17.26
CA GLU A 96 10.88 9.92 16.14
C GLU A 96 11.96 9.32 15.24
N THR A 97 11.53 8.73 14.12
CA THR A 97 12.39 8.01 13.16
C THR A 97 12.70 8.81 11.89
N ASP A 98 11.94 9.88 11.64
CA ASP A 98 11.95 10.58 10.35
C ASP A 98 11.67 9.65 9.15
N ASN A 99 11.13 8.45 9.37
CA ASN A 99 10.68 7.58 8.29
C ASN A 99 9.26 7.96 7.87
N GLY A 100 8.94 7.83 6.59
CA GLY A 100 7.65 8.24 6.02
C GLY A 100 6.93 7.08 5.34
N TYR A 101 5.61 7.06 5.47
CA TYR A 101 4.70 6.25 4.66
C TYR A 101 3.76 7.18 3.90
N PHE A 102 3.53 6.91 2.62
CA PHE A 102 2.70 7.71 1.73
C PHE A 102 1.90 6.79 0.82
N ALA A 103 0.58 6.96 0.73
CA ALA A 103 -0.25 6.13 -0.12
C ALA A 103 -1.46 6.88 -0.69
N ILE A 104 -1.83 6.52 -1.92
CA ILE A 104 -3.10 6.87 -2.54
C ILE A 104 -3.76 5.58 -3.01
N PHE A 105 -5.06 5.48 -2.75
CA PHE A 105 -5.94 4.40 -3.13
C PHE A 105 -7.07 4.99 -3.97
N ASP A 106 -7.15 4.62 -5.23
CA ASP A 106 -8.22 5.06 -6.14
C ASP A 106 -9.28 3.97 -6.18
N GLY A 107 -10.44 4.23 -5.59
CA GLY A 107 -11.49 3.24 -5.41
C GLY A 107 -12.40 3.13 -6.63
N HIS A 108 -12.85 1.91 -6.92
CA HIS A 108 -13.89 1.66 -7.92
C HIS A 108 -14.95 0.69 -7.40
N ALA A 109 -16.15 0.86 -7.95
CA ALA A 109 -17.36 0.13 -7.52
C ALA A 109 -17.66 0.32 -6.02
N GLY A 110 -17.50 1.56 -5.53
CA GLY A 110 -17.69 1.96 -4.14
C GLY A 110 -16.39 2.32 -3.42
N THR A 111 -16.52 2.99 -2.27
CA THR A 111 -15.37 3.48 -1.49
C THR A 111 -14.73 2.41 -0.61
N PHE A 112 -15.38 1.25 -0.43
CA PHE A 112 -15.07 0.32 0.65
C PHE A 112 -13.62 -0.19 0.64
N ALA A 113 -13.13 -0.66 -0.51
CA ALA A 113 -11.75 -1.17 -0.62
C ALA A 113 -10.72 -0.07 -0.36
N ALA A 114 -10.90 1.13 -0.93
CA ALA A 114 -10.02 2.27 -0.73
C ALA A 114 -10.02 2.76 0.73
N ASP A 115 -11.21 2.93 1.33
CA ASP A 115 -11.39 3.32 2.73
C ASP A 115 -10.70 2.31 3.68
N TRP A 116 -10.91 1.01 3.42
CA TRP A 116 -10.29 -0.05 4.23
C TRP A 116 -8.76 -0.03 4.08
N CYS A 117 -8.26 0.13 2.85
CA CYS A 117 -6.83 0.18 2.59
C CYS A 117 -6.17 1.40 3.26
N GLY A 118 -6.81 2.58 3.17
CA GLY A 118 -6.35 3.81 3.83
C GLY A 118 -6.13 3.63 5.33
N LYS A 119 -7.00 2.84 5.99
CA LYS A 119 -6.93 2.57 7.43
C LYS A 119 -6.04 1.39 7.84
N LYS A 120 -5.75 0.45 6.94
CA LYS A 120 -5.14 -0.85 7.32
C LYS A 120 -3.78 -1.15 6.70
N VAL A 121 -3.50 -0.72 5.48
CA VAL A 121 -2.30 -1.21 4.76
C VAL A 121 -1.01 -0.82 5.49
N HIS A 122 -0.93 0.39 6.03
CA HIS A 122 0.23 0.86 6.78
C HIS A 122 0.48 0.02 8.05
N ILE A 123 -0.58 -0.40 8.75
CA ILE A 123 -0.50 -1.25 9.95
C ILE A 123 -0.01 -2.65 9.58
N LEU A 124 -0.56 -3.23 8.52
CA LEU A 124 -0.16 -4.57 8.06
C LEU A 124 1.28 -4.60 7.56
N LEU A 125 1.70 -3.54 6.85
CA LEU A 125 3.08 -3.37 6.43
C LEU A 125 4.02 -3.28 7.64
N GLU A 126 3.64 -2.51 8.66
CA GLU A 126 4.41 -2.38 9.89
C GLU A 126 4.60 -3.76 10.57
N GLU A 127 3.51 -4.51 10.72
CA GLU A 127 3.51 -5.85 11.31
C GLU A 127 4.40 -6.82 10.52
N ILE A 128 4.33 -6.79 9.18
CA ILE A 128 5.13 -7.64 8.30
C ILE A 128 6.62 -7.28 8.39
N ILE A 129 6.98 -5.99 8.40
CA ILE A 129 8.37 -5.55 8.58
C ILE A 129 8.94 -6.02 9.92
N ARG A 130 8.16 -5.91 11.01
CA ARG A 130 8.58 -6.37 12.34
C ARG A 130 8.75 -7.89 12.41
N LYS A 131 7.88 -8.65 11.72
CA LYS A 131 7.94 -10.12 11.67
C LYS A 131 9.09 -10.66 10.83
N HIS A 132 9.50 -9.92 9.80
CA HIS A 132 10.48 -10.36 8.82
C HIS A 132 11.62 -9.33 8.64
N PRO A 133 12.40 -9.02 9.69
CA PRO A 133 13.36 -7.92 9.68
C PRO A 133 14.56 -8.12 8.72
N ASN A 134 14.81 -9.36 8.29
CA ASN A 134 15.90 -9.70 7.35
C ASN A 134 15.46 -9.67 5.88
N THR A 135 14.16 -9.57 5.61
CA THR A 135 13.62 -9.63 4.25
C THR A 135 13.67 -8.24 3.60
N PRO A 136 14.08 -8.13 2.33
CA PRO A 136 14.06 -6.86 1.61
C PRO A 136 12.67 -6.21 1.56
N ILE A 137 12.61 -4.89 1.67
CA ILE A 137 11.35 -4.15 1.67
C ILE A 137 10.48 -4.37 0.42
N PRO A 138 11.03 -4.48 -0.81
CA PRO A 138 10.22 -4.81 -1.98
C PRO A 138 9.45 -6.13 -1.84
N GLU A 139 10.04 -7.16 -1.23
CA GLU A 139 9.37 -8.43 -0.97
C GLU A 139 8.32 -8.29 0.14
N LEU A 140 8.61 -7.50 1.18
CA LEU A 140 7.65 -7.21 2.24
C LEU A 140 6.44 -6.43 1.75
N LEU A 141 6.62 -5.54 0.76
CA LEU A 141 5.52 -4.84 0.09
C LEU A 141 4.65 -5.84 -0.71
N ASP A 142 5.24 -6.75 -1.48
CA ASP A 142 4.48 -7.80 -2.19
C ASP A 142 3.69 -8.71 -1.22
N MET A 143 4.34 -9.16 -0.13
CA MET A 143 3.67 -9.90 0.95
C MET A 143 2.52 -9.10 1.56
N THR A 144 2.69 -7.80 1.76
CA THR A 144 1.66 -6.92 2.31
C THR A 144 0.46 -6.83 1.38
N PHE A 145 0.66 -6.58 0.09
CA PHE A 145 -0.42 -6.49 -0.89
C PHE A 145 -1.18 -7.83 -1.02
N THR A 146 -0.44 -8.94 -1.02
CA THR A 146 -1.03 -10.30 -1.03
C THR A 146 -1.89 -10.53 0.22
N LEU A 147 -1.41 -10.12 1.40
CA LEU A 147 -2.18 -10.24 2.64
C LEU A 147 -3.43 -9.34 2.63
N VAL A 148 -3.30 -8.12 2.12
CA VAL A 148 -4.42 -7.16 1.99
C VAL A 148 -5.52 -7.75 1.12
N ASP A 149 -5.18 -8.31 -0.04
CA ASP A 149 -6.14 -8.98 -0.92
C ASP A 149 -6.86 -10.14 -0.21
N GLN A 150 -6.11 -11.00 0.48
CA GLN A 150 -6.69 -12.12 1.23
C GLN A 150 -7.62 -11.65 2.35
N GLN A 151 -7.37 -10.49 2.95
CA GLN A 151 -8.26 -9.90 3.95
C GLN A 151 -9.50 -9.31 3.28
N LEU A 152 -9.35 -8.52 2.21
CA LEU A 152 -10.46 -7.94 1.46
C LEU A 152 -11.42 -8.99 0.90
N GLU A 153 -10.90 -10.13 0.41
CA GLU A 153 -11.72 -11.24 -0.11
C GLU A 153 -12.63 -11.87 0.96
N LYS A 154 -12.21 -11.82 2.23
CA LYS A 154 -12.98 -12.33 3.38
C LYS A 154 -14.03 -11.34 3.88
N LEU A 155 -14.00 -10.09 3.41
CA LEU A 155 -14.97 -9.07 3.79
C LEU A 155 -16.26 -9.19 2.94
N PRO A 156 -17.40 -8.70 3.44
CA PRO A 156 -18.69 -8.91 2.79
C PRO A 156 -18.85 -8.22 1.43
N LEU A 157 -18.06 -7.17 1.14
CA LEU A 157 -18.10 -6.44 -0.14
C LEU A 157 -17.00 -6.92 -1.10
N LYS A 158 -17.29 -8.01 -1.81
CA LYS A 158 -16.35 -8.66 -2.75
C LYS A 158 -16.16 -7.95 -4.10
N ASN A 159 -17.07 -7.03 -4.44
CA ASN A 159 -17.09 -6.36 -5.75
C ASN A 159 -16.39 -5.00 -5.76
N SER A 160 -16.01 -4.47 -4.59
CA SER A 160 -15.25 -3.23 -4.49
C SER A 160 -13.77 -3.54 -4.67
N GLY A 161 -13.07 -2.66 -5.39
CA GLY A 161 -11.63 -2.73 -5.55
C GLY A 161 -11.01 -1.34 -5.50
N CYS A 162 -9.69 -1.30 -5.46
CA CYS A 162 -8.95 -0.06 -5.61
C CYS A 162 -7.60 -0.27 -6.28
N THR A 163 -7.14 0.74 -7.00
CA THR A 163 -5.72 0.87 -7.33
C THR A 163 -4.98 1.35 -6.09
N ALA A 164 -3.67 1.12 -6.04
CA ALA A 164 -2.86 1.56 -4.92
C ALA A 164 -1.47 1.96 -5.40
N VAL A 165 -1.01 3.12 -4.94
CA VAL A 165 0.40 3.52 -4.96
C VAL A 165 0.86 3.75 -3.53
N ILE A 166 1.98 3.13 -3.16
CA ILE A 166 2.58 3.24 -1.83
C ILE A 166 4.06 3.60 -1.98
N ALA A 167 4.52 4.53 -1.15
CA ALA A 167 5.91 4.91 -1.01
C ALA A 167 6.33 4.88 0.46
N VAL A 168 7.46 4.22 0.74
CA VAL A 168 8.09 4.14 2.06
C VAL A 168 9.46 4.79 1.98
N LEU A 169 9.64 5.86 2.73
CA LEU A 169 10.89 6.61 2.81
C LEU A 169 11.55 6.33 4.14
N ARG A 170 12.76 5.78 4.14
CA ARG A 170 13.43 5.41 5.39
C ARG A 170 14.93 5.62 5.40
N TRP A 171 15.47 5.80 6.60
CA TRP A 171 16.91 5.72 6.84
C TRP A 171 17.36 4.26 6.96
N GLU A 172 18.45 3.93 6.28
CA GLU A 172 19.09 2.62 6.36
C GLU A 172 20.61 2.77 6.40
N ASP A 173 21.27 1.93 7.18
CA ASP A 173 22.71 1.75 7.07
C ASP A 173 22.96 0.66 6.01
N ARG A 174 23.66 1.05 4.93
CA ARG A 174 23.84 0.21 3.74
C ARG A 174 25.30 0.00 3.42
N ILE A 175 25.63 -1.21 3.00
CA ILE A 175 26.99 -1.57 2.55
C ILE A 175 27.05 -1.52 1.01
N PRO A 176 28.21 -1.15 0.42
CA PRO A 176 28.39 -1.21 -1.02
C PRO A 176 28.17 -2.63 -1.57
N ASN A 177 27.40 -2.74 -2.65
CA ASN A 177 27.14 -3.99 -3.35
C ASN A 177 26.98 -3.72 -4.85
N ALA A 178 27.99 -4.07 -5.63
CA ALA A 178 28.01 -3.85 -7.07
C ALA A 178 26.99 -4.69 -7.86
N GLN A 179 26.42 -5.74 -7.25
CA GLN A 179 25.36 -6.55 -7.87
C GLN A 179 23.96 -5.97 -7.61
N SER A 180 23.83 -5.03 -6.67
CA SER A 180 22.56 -4.34 -6.42
C SER A 180 22.30 -3.27 -7.47
N ALA A 181 21.05 -3.15 -7.91
CA ALA A 181 20.62 -2.08 -8.82
C ALA A 181 20.85 -0.67 -8.23
N THR A 182 20.87 -0.56 -6.89
CA THR A 182 21.15 0.69 -6.17
C THR A 182 22.63 0.87 -5.81
N GLY A 183 23.49 -0.10 -6.13
CA GLY A 183 24.92 -0.09 -5.79
C GLY A 183 25.23 -0.34 -4.30
N SER A 184 24.21 -0.55 -3.48
CA SER A 184 24.31 -0.86 -2.05
C SER A 184 23.22 -1.84 -1.62
N THR A 185 23.34 -2.44 -0.43
CA THR A 185 22.32 -3.30 0.19
C THR A 185 22.20 -3.00 1.67
N ALA A 186 21.01 -3.14 2.23
CA ALA A 186 20.80 -3.06 3.68
C ALA A 186 21.60 -4.15 4.41
N ILE A 187 22.00 -3.87 5.65
CA ILE A 187 22.80 -4.79 6.48
C ILE A 187 22.03 -6.08 6.75
N ALA A 188 20.74 -6.02 7.12
CA ALA A 188 19.98 -7.20 7.52
C ALA A 188 19.86 -8.28 6.42
N PRO A 189 19.46 -7.95 5.18
CA PRO A 189 19.50 -8.91 4.08
C PRO A 189 20.92 -9.42 3.78
N ALA A 190 21.94 -8.57 3.87
CA ALA A 190 23.32 -8.97 3.63
C ALA A 190 23.86 -9.93 4.70
N ALA A 191 23.52 -9.70 5.96
CA ALA A 191 23.88 -10.56 7.08
C ALA A 191 23.20 -11.93 6.96
N ALA A 192 21.91 -11.96 6.59
CA ALA A 192 21.18 -13.20 6.33
C ALA A 192 21.78 -13.99 5.16
N ALA A 193 22.07 -13.32 4.03
CA ALA A 193 22.70 -13.95 2.87
C ALA A 193 24.08 -14.52 3.20
N ALA A 194 24.89 -13.82 4.01
CA ALA A 194 26.18 -14.30 4.47
C ALA A 194 26.04 -15.57 5.36
N ALA A 195 25.08 -15.57 6.29
CA ALA A 195 24.82 -16.71 7.17
C ALA A 195 24.34 -17.95 6.39
N ASP A 196 23.53 -17.79 5.35
CA ASP A 196 23.08 -18.91 4.52
C ASP A 196 24.18 -19.42 3.57
N ALA A 197 25.07 -18.55 3.09
CA ALA A 197 26.25 -18.96 2.33
C ALA A 197 27.21 -19.83 3.17
N GLU A 198 27.40 -19.51 4.45
CA GLU A 198 28.21 -20.32 5.38
C GLU A 198 27.62 -21.73 5.56
N LYS A 199 26.31 -21.86 5.77
CA LYS A 199 25.61 -23.17 5.86
C LYS A 199 25.76 -23.99 4.57
N SER A 200 25.73 -23.35 3.41
CA SER A 200 25.87 -24.03 2.12
C SER A 200 27.29 -24.56 1.86
N ASN A 201 28.31 -23.91 2.42
CA ASN A 201 29.71 -24.35 2.35
C ASN A 201 30.02 -25.46 3.36
N GLU A 202 29.39 -25.48 4.54
CA GLU A 202 29.50 -26.58 5.51
C GLU A 202 28.99 -27.91 4.94
N ALA A 203 28.00 -27.90 4.04
CA ALA A 203 27.50 -29.10 3.35
C ALA A 203 28.49 -29.72 2.33
N LYS A 204 29.61 -29.04 2.02
CA LYS A 204 30.63 -29.51 1.06
C LYS A 204 32.01 -29.82 1.66
N ALA A 205 32.25 -29.58 2.95
CA ALA A 205 33.56 -29.76 3.55
C ALA A 205 33.50 -30.56 4.86
N ALA A 206 33.44 -31.89 4.76
CA ALA A 206 33.87 -32.78 5.83
C ALA A 206 35.40 -32.94 5.78
N ALA A 207 36.15 -31.97 6.29
CA ALA A 207 37.53 -32.11 6.77
C ALA A 207 38.08 -30.79 7.36
N ASP A 208 38.14 -30.75 8.70
CA ASP A 208 39.20 -30.11 9.50
C ASP A 208 39.51 -28.61 9.28
N VAL A 209 38.62 -27.71 9.75
CA VAL A 209 38.88 -26.28 10.05
C VAL A 209 38.02 -25.87 11.27
N PRO A 210 38.47 -25.01 12.20
CA PRO A 210 37.68 -24.66 13.39
C PRO A 210 36.39 -23.92 13.00
N ALA A 211 35.25 -24.51 13.31
CA ALA A 211 33.93 -23.89 13.17
C ALA A 211 33.77 -22.74 14.19
N GLY A 212 33.22 -21.61 13.73
CA GLY A 212 32.79 -20.51 14.58
C GLY A 212 33.43 -19.17 14.26
N GLN A 213 32.94 -18.47 13.23
CA GLN A 213 32.90 -17.00 13.29
C GLN A 213 31.51 -16.62 13.80
N ASP A 214 31.43 -16.04 15.00
CA ASP A 214 30.16 -15.62 15.59
C ASP A 214 29.45 -14.64 14.65
N ALA A 215 28.16 -14.88 14.36
CA ALA A 215 27.32 -14.03 13.51
C ALA A 215 27.32 -12.55 13.97
N ALA A 216 27.45 -12.32 15.29
CA ALA A 216 27.60 -11.00 15.88
C ALA A 216 28.90 -10.28 15.45
N SER A 217 29.99 -11.02 15.20
CA SER A 217 31.25 -10.46 14.71
C SER A 217 31.15 -10.03 13.24
N THR A 218 30.36 -10.76 12.45
CA THR A 218 30.10 -10.44 11.04
C THR A 218 29.24 -9.19 10.91
N GLU A 219 28.16 -9.08 11.67
CA GLU A 219 27.32 -7.88 11.72
C GLU A 219 28.13 -6.63 12.13
N SER A 220 28.98 -6.75 13.17
CA SER A 220 29.83 -5.64 13.63
C SER A 220 30.80 -5.15 12.55
N LYS A 221 31.34 -6.06 11.71
CA LYS A 221 32.19 -5.68 10.57
C LYS A 221 31.39 -4.99 9.47
N LEU A 222 30.19 -5.49 9.15
CA LEU A 222 29.31 -4.89 8.14
C LEU A 222 28.90 -3.47 8.54
N ARG A 223 28.54 -3.26 9.81
CA ARG A 223 28.22 -1.92 10.35
C ARG A 223 29.36 -0.92 10.18
N LYS A 224 30.62 -1.34 10.36
CA LYS A 224 31.79 -0.46 10.15
C LYS A 224 32.00 -0.07 8.69
N ALA A 225 31.54 -0.89 7.75
CA ALA A 225 31.63 -0.63 6.32
C ALA A 225 30.38 0.08 5.75
N ALA A 226 29.33 0.23 6.57
CA ALA A 226 28.06 0.80 6.14
C ALA A 226 28.10 2.33 6.09
N SER A 227 27.34 2.88 5.16
CA SER A 227 27.03 4.30 5.08
C SER A 227 25.53 4.50 5.23
N ARG A 228 25.14 5.53 5.99
CA ARG A 228 23.74 5.91 6.16
C ARG A 228 23.18 6.49 4.88
N GLN A 229 22.07 5.93 4.42
CA GLN A 229 21.39 6.33 3.18
C GLN A 229 19.90 6.52 3.42
N ARG A 230 19.33 7.48 2.69
CA ARG A 230 17.89 7.71 2.61
C ARG A 230 17.37 6.90 1.42
N VAL A 231 16.48 5.95 1.67
CA VAL A 231 15.98 5.02 0.65
C VAL A 231 14.47 5.16 0.51
N LEU A 232 14.01 5.24 -0.73
CA LEU A 232 12.62 5.26 -1.12
C LEU A 232 12.27 3.92 -1.77
N TYR A 233 11.33 3.21 -1.16
CA TYR A 233 10.71 2.03 -1.74
C TYR A 233 9.33 2.37 -2.25
N THR A 234 8.97 1.88 -3.43
CA THR A 234 7.63 2.07 -3.98
C THR A 234 6.98 0.73 -4.31
N ALA A 235 5.65 0.70 -4.25
CA ALA A 235 4.83 -0.40 -4.73
C ALA A 235 3.60 0.18 -5.44
N ASN A 236 3.20 -0.40 -6.57
CA ASN A 236 1.93 -0.04 -7.20
C ASN A 236 1.15 -1.23 -7.75
N VAL A 237 -0.17 -1.14 -7.69
CA VAL A 237 -1.12 -1.88 -8.53
C VAL A 237 -2.13 -0.90 -9.13
N GLY A 238 -2.55 -1.16 -10.37
CA GLY A 238 -3.45 -0.27 -11.10
C GLY A 238 -2.72 0.89 -11.75
N ASP A 239 -3.38 2.04 -11.87
CA ASP A 239 -2.93 3.15 -12.72
C ASP A 239 -2.82 4.51 -12.02
N ALA A 240 -2.94 4.55 -10.69
CA ALA A 240 -2.30 5.59 -9.91
C ALA A 240 -0.77 5.54 -10.12
N ARG A 241 -0.09 6.68 -10.02
CA ARG A 241 1.33 6.81 -10.39
C ARG A 241 2.16 7.55 -9.35
N ILE A 242 3.43 7.15 -9.25
CA ILE A 242 4.45 7.77 -8.42
C ILE A 242 5.56 8.34 -9.31
N VAL A 243 5.86 9.63 -9.15
CA VAL A 243 6.88 10.35 -9.92
C VAL A 243 7.83 11.09 -8.98
N LEU A 244 9.13 10.81 -9.07
CA LEU A 244 10.20 11.54 -8.39
C LEU A 244 10.72 12.67 -9.28
N CYS A 245 10.86 13.87 -8.73
CA CYS A 245 11.62 14.94 -9.37
C CYS A 245 13.11 14.81 -9.03
N ARG A 246 13.92 14.49 -10.04
CA ARG A 246 15.38 14.42 -9.96
C ARG A 246 16.00 15.45 -10.89
N ASN A 247 16.58 16.50 -10.32
CA ASN A 247 17.18 17.64 -11.01
C ASN A 247 16.20 18.27 -12.03
N GLY A 248 14.95 18.44 -11.62
CA GLY A 248 13.87 18.93 -12.48
C GLY A 248 13.41 17.99 -13.57
N LYS A 249 13.85 16.73 -13.57
CA LYS A 249 13.35 15.70 -14.48
C LYS A 249 12.45 14.74 -13.76
N ALA A 250 11.34 14.41 -14.41
CA ALA A 250 10.44 13.39 -13.92
C ALA A 250 11.05 12.00 -14.10
N LEU A 251 11.15 11.28 -13.00
CA LEU A 251 11.49 9.87 -12.95
C LEU A 251 10.28 9.10 -12.42
N ARG A 252 9.60 8.36 -13.29
CA ARG A 252 8.48 7.51 -12.91
C ARG A 252 8.99 6.30 -12.10
N LEU A 253 8.43 6.08 -10.92
CA LEU A 253 8.79 4.99 -10.00
C LEU A 253 7.69 3.91 -9.90
N SER A 254 6.73 3.95 -10.82
CA SER A 254 5.61 3.01 -10.93
C SER A 254 5.40 2.61 -12.40
N TYR A 255 4.54 1.63 -12.60
CA TYR A 255 4.15 1.08 -13.90
C TYR A 255 2.63 0.98 -13.93
N ASP A 256 1.99 1.69 -14.86
CA ASP A 256 0.54 1.75 -14.93
C ASP A 256 0.00 0.42 -15.50
N HIS A 257 -0.80 -0.27 -14.70
CA HIS A 257 -1.39 -1.57 -15.04
C HIS A 257 -2.76 -1.38 -15.70
N LYS A 258 -2.78 -0.91 -16.95
CA LYS A 258 -3.99 -0.67 -17.75
C LYS A 258 -4.24 -1.79 -18.75
N GLY A 259 -5.50 -2.02 -19.13
CA GLY A 259 -5.85 -2.97 -20.20
C GLY A 259 -5.29 -2.59 -21.58
N SER A 260 -4.87 -1.34 -21.78
CA SER A 260 -4.17 -0.88 -22.98
C SER A 260 -2.68 -1.28 -23.02
N ASP A 261 -2.12 -1.76 -21.91
CA ASP A 261 -0.71 -2.16 -21.84
C ASP A 261 -0.50 -3.54 -22.49
N GLU A 262 0.54 -3.64 -23.32
CA GLU A 262 0.80 -4.87 -24.08
C GLU A 262 1.26 -6.04 -23.22
N ASN A 263 2.04 -5.77 -22.16
CA ASN A 263 2.56 -6.83 -21.29
C ASN A 263 1.46 -7.36 -20.38
N GLU A 264 0.65 -6.47 -19.82
CA GLU A 264 -0.53 -6.86 -19.04
C GLU A 264 -1.58 -7.55 -19.94
N GLY A 265 -1.77 -7.10 -21.17
CA GLY A 265 -2.63 -7.77 -22.15
C GLY A 265 -2.20 -9.22 -22.41
N LYS A 266 -0.89 -9.47 -22.58
CA LYS A 266 -0.32 -10.83 -22.71
C LYS A 266 -0.54 -11.65 -21.45
N ARG A 267 -0.35 -11.06 -20.26
CA ARG A 267 -0.57 -11.74 -18.98
C ARG A 267 -2.03 -12.18 -18.83
N ILE A 268 -2.97 -11.28 -19.11
CA ILE A 268 -4.42 -11.54 -19.06
C ILE A 268 -4.80 -12.65 -20.05
N ALA A 269 -4.31 -12.58 -21.30
CA ALA A 269 -4.56 -13.61 -22.29
C ALA A 269 -3.98 -14.97 -21.89
N GLY A 270 -2.77 -14.99 -21.29
CA GLY A 270 -2.15 -16.21 -20.76
C GLY A 270 -2.93 -16.86 -19.61
N ALA A 271 -3.67 -16.07 -18.84
CA ALA A 271 -4.59 -16.54 -17.79
C ALA A 271 -5.99 -16.92 -18.32
N GLY A 272 -6.20 -16.89 -19.64
CA GLY A 272 -7.48 -17.22 -20.28
C GLY A 272 -8.50 -16.08 -20.31
N GLY A 273 -8.09 -14.86 -19.91
CA GLY A 273 -8.90 -13.66 -20.03
C GLY A 273 -8.77 -13.00 -21.40
N LEU A 274 -9.51 -11.91 -21.60
CA LEU A 274 -9.51 -11.13 -22.84
C LEU A 274 -9.56 -9.63 -22.54
N ILE A 275 -8.92 -8.83 -23.39
CA ILE A 275 -9.03 -7.36 -23.34
C ILE A 275 -10.01 -6.91 -24.42
N LEU A 276 -11.10 -6.25 -24.01
CA LEU A 276 -12.06 -5.61 -24.91
C LEU A 276 -12.18 -4.14 -24.56
N ASN A 277 -11.96 -3.25 -25.54
CA ASN A 277 -11.99 -1.80 -25.34
C ASN A 277 -11.11 -1.34 -24.17
N ASN A 278 -9.88 -1.87 -24.08
CA ASN A 278 -8.93 -1.63 -22.99
C ASN A 278 -9.42 -2.05 -21.59
N ARG A 279 -10.38 -2.98 -21.51
CA ARG A 279 -10.91 -3.52 -20.25
C ARG A 279 -10.78 -5.02 -20.16
N VAL A 280 -10.38 -5.53 -19.00
CA VAL A 280 -10.33 -6.97 -18.68
C VAL A 280 -11.74 -7.54 -18.73
N ASN A 281 -11.94 -8.52 -19.60
CA ASN A 281 -13.23 -9.11 -19.98
C ASN A 281 -14.32 -8.08 -20.30
N GLY A 282 -13.93 -6.87 -20.74
CA GLY A 282 -14.87 -5.76 -20.99
C GLY A 282 -15.38 -5.02 -19.74
N VAL A 283 -14.90 -5.37 -18.54
CA VAL A 283 -15.41 -4.84 -17.26
C VAL A 283 -14.45 -3.81 -16.66
N LEU A 284 -13.28 -4.23 -16.18
CA LEU A 284 -12.33 -3.38 -15.44
C LEU A 284 -11.26 -2.77 -16.35
N ALA A 285 -10.99 -1.47 -16.21
CA ALA A 285 -9.98 -0.77 -17.02
C ALA A 285 -8.54 -1.08 -16.57
N VAL A 286 -8.36 -1.41 -15.29
CA VAL A 286 -7.09 -1.82 -14.70
C VAL A 286 -6.92 -3.34 -14.75
N THR A 287 -5.68 -3.79 -14.84
CA THR A 287 -5.31 -5.22 -14.90
C THR A 287 -4.76 -5.71 -13.56
N ARG A 288 -4.45 -4.80 -12.63
CA ARG A 288 -4.06 -5.10 -11.27
C ARG A 288 -4.79 -4.17 -10.31
N ALA A 289 -5.25 -4.70 -9.18
CA ALA A 289 -5.98 -3.96 -8.16
C ALA A 289 -6.02 -4.77 -6.86
N LEU A 290 -6.22 -4.07 -5.74
CA LEU A 290 -6.59 -4.67 -4.47
C LEU A 290 -8.11 -4.88 -4.42
N GLY A 291 -8.56 -6.00 -3.84
CA GLY A 291 -9.97 -6.38 -3.87
C GLY A 291 -10.35 -7.07 -5.19
N ASP A 292 -11.50 -6.70 -5.77
CA ASP A 292 -12.05 -7.31 -7.00
C ASP A 292 -12.08 -8.85 -6.98
N ALA A 293 -12.56 -9.43 -5.87
CA ALA A 293 -12.45 -10.87 -5.64
C ALA A 293 -13.10 -11.71 -6.75
N TYR A 294 -14.15 -11.19 -7.41
CA TYR A 294 -14.81 -11.85 -8.53
C TYR A 294 -13.96 -11.95 -9.81
N MET A 295 -12.84 -11.22 -9.91
CA MET A 295 -11.91 -11.24 -11.05
C MET A 295 -10.49 -11.63 -10.66
N LYS A 296 -10.24 -12.18 -9.46
CA LYS A 296 -8.88 -12.35 -8.92
C LYS A 296 -7.95 -13.24 -9.76
N ASP A 297 -8.51 -14.16 -10.53
CA ASP A 297 -7.76 -14.99 -11.48
C ASP A 297 -7.12 -14.17 -12.62
N LEU A 298 -7.68 -13.00 -12.91
CA LEU A 298 -7.22 -12.09 -13.97
C LEU A 298 -6.61 -10.81 -13.40
N VAL A 299 -7.27 -10.21 -12.41
CA VAL A 299 -6.87 -8.95 -11.76
C VAL A 299 -6.15 -9.26 -10.45
N THR A 300 -4.82 -9.27 -10.53
CA THR A 300 -3.95 -9.61 -9.40
C THR A 300 -3.62 -8.38 -8.56
N GLY A 301 -3.42 -8.54 -7.25
CA GLY A 301 -2.86 -7.50 -6.39
C GLY A 301 -1.34 -7.58 -6.21
N HIS A 302 -0.61 -8.38 -7.01
CA HIS A 302 0.85 -8.38 -6.97
C HIS A 302 1.42 -7.04 -7.46
N PRO A 303 2.11 -6.27 -6.59
CA PRO A 303 2.59 -4.94 -6.95
C PRO A 303 3.82 -5.00 -7.84
N TYR A 304 3.97 -3.96 -8.66
CA TYR A 304 5.27 -3.58 -9.21
C TYR A 304 6.02 -2.76 -8.15
N THR A 305 7.22 -3.21 -7.76
CA THR A 305 8.01 -2.57 -6.70
C THR A 305 9.30 -1.97 -7.23
N THR A 306 9.74 -0.85 -6.63
CA THR A 306 11.05 -0.26 -6.92
C THR A 306 11.78 0.13 -5.65
N GLU A 307 13.09 0.28 -5.77
CA GLU A 307 13.98 0.75 -4.73
C GLU A 307 14.87 1.87 -5.30
N THR A 308 14.89 3.02 -4.63
CA THR A 308 15.65 4.20 -5.06
C THR A 308 16.40 4.81 -3.88
N VAL A 309 17.72 4.95 -4.00
CA VAL A 309 18.50 5.76 -3.06
C VAL A 309 18.28 7.23 -3.40
N ILE A 310 17.85 8.01 -2.40
CA ILE A 310 17.63 9.45 -2.52
C ILE A 310 18.99 10.16 -2.55
N GLN A 311 19.15 11.03 -3.53
CA GLN A 311 20.33 11.87 -3.77
C GLN A 311 20.00 13.30 -3.32
N PRO A 312 20.39 13.72 -2.10
CA PRO A 312 19.89 14.95 -1.50
C PRO A 312 20.21 16.23 -2.28
N ASP A 313 21.23 16.17 -3.12
CA ASP A 313 21.70 17.25 -3.99
C ASP A 313 20.83 17.47 -5.24
N ILE A 314 20.11 16.43 -5.70
CA ILE A 314 19.32 16.51 -6.94
C ILE A 314 17.88 16.02 -6.80
N ASP A 315 17.53 15.22 -5.81
CA ASP A 315 16.16 14.77 -5.58
C ASP A 315 15.39 15.81 -4.78
N GLU A 316 14.30 16.31 -5.35
CA GLU A 316 13.62 17.51 -4.84
C GLU A 316 12.30 17.17 -4.14
N PHE A 317 11.47 16.32 -4.76
CA PHE A 317 10.15 15.95 -4.23
C PHE A 317 9.55 14.74 -4.96
N LEU A 318 8.57 14.10 -4.34
CA LEU A 318 7.75 13.01 -4.88
C LEU A 318 6.33 13.51 -5.15
N ILE A 319 5.72 13.05 -6.23
CA ILE A 319 4.29 13.19 -6.52
C ILE A 319 3.66 11.81 -6.54
N LEU A 320 2.60 11.60 -5.76
CA LEU A 320 1.69 10.47 -5.89
C LEU A 320 0.33 11.04 -6.31
N ALA A 321 -0.32 10.46 -7.31
CA ALA A 321 -1.70 10.83 -7.64
C ALA A 321 -2.47 9.68 -8.31
N CYS A 322 -3.80 9.75 -8.25
CA CYS A 322 -4.70 8.91 -9.04
C CYS A 322 -4.69 9.29 -10.54
N ASP A 323 -5.33 8.48 -11.37
CA ASP A 323 -5.37 8.70 -12.82
C ASP A 323 -6.14 9.98 -13.22
N GLY A 324 -7.02 10.48 -12.34
CA GLY A 324 -7.68 11.78 -12.50
C GLY A 324 -6.71 12.92 -12.78
N LEU A 325 -5.48 12.89 -12.24
CA LEU A 325 -4.39 13.79 -12.64
C LEU A 325 -3.69 13.29 -13.90
N TRP A 326 -3.26 12.03 -13.89
CA TRP A 326 -2.31 11.50 -14.87
C TRP A 326 -2.87 11.27 -16.27
N ASP A 327 -4.19 11.22 -16.43
CA ASP A 327 -4.85 11.12 -17.72
C ASP A 327 -4.83 12.46 -18.48
N VAL A 328 -4.61 13.59 -17.79
CA VAL A 328 -4.61 14.94 -18.38
C VAL A 328 -3.30 15.72 -18.18
N CYS A 329 -2.36 15.15 -17.42
CA CYS A 329 -1.08 15.76 -17.09
C CYS A 329 0.05 14.75 -17.24
N SER A 330 1.08 15.10 -18.02
CA SER A 330 2.26 14.23 -18.17
C SER A 330 3.19 14.33 -16.95
N ASP A 331 4.04 13.31 -16.73
CA ASP A 331 4.96 13.28 -15.58
C ASP A 331 5.85 14.53 -15.51
N GLN A 332 6.45 14.92 -16.64
CA GLN A 332 7.34 16.08 -16.70
C GLN A 332 6.59 17.39 -16.52
N GLU A 333 5.39 17.49 -17.08
CA GLU A 333 4.55 18.66 -16.89
C GLU A 333 4.17 18.86 -15.42
N ALA A 334 3.78 17.79 -14.73
CA ALA A 334 3.48 17.84 -13.30
C ALA A 334 4.70 18.34 -12.51
N VAL A 335 5.89 17.81 -12.79
CA VAL A 335 7.15 18.28 -12.18
C VAL A 335 7.39 19.76 -12.45
N ASP A 336 7.28 20.20 -13.71
CA ASP A 336 7.57 21.58 -14.10
C ASP A 336 6.60 22.58 -13.44
N LEU A 337 5.33 22.21 -13.28
CA LEU A 337 4.30 23.04 -12.63
C LEU A 337 4.63 23.34 -11.16
N VAL A 338 5.11 22.35 -10.42
CA VAL A 338 5.28 22.48 -8.96
C VAL A 338 6.73 22.62 -8.50
N ARG A 339 7.72 22.50 -9.40
CA ARG A 339 9.14 22.50 -9.01
C ARG A 339 9.52 23.69 -8.11
N ASN A 340 9.07 24.88 -8.47
CA ASN A 340 9.39 26.12 -7.76
C ASN A 340 8.43 26.45 -6.60
N ILE A 341 7.50 25.56 -6.26
CA ILE A 341 6.55 25.75 -5.15
C ILE A 341 7.07 24.99 -3.93
N HIS A 342 7.56 25.73 -2.94
CA HIS A 342 8.17 25.13 -1.74
C HIS A 342 7.17 24.55 -0.74
N ASP A 343 5.97 25.13 -0.66
CA ASP A 343 4.90 24.58 0.18
C ASP A 343 4.26 23.37 -0.53
N PRO A 344 4.39 22.14 0.02
CA PRO A 344 3.85 20.96 -0.62
C PRO A 344 2.32 21.00 -0.73
N GLN A 345 1.62 21.68 0.18
CA GLN A 345 0.16 21.80 0.13
C GLN A 345 -0.29 22.69 -1.04
N GLN A 346 0.39 23.83 -1.25
CA GLN A 346 0.17 24.64 -2.43
C GLN A 346 0.52 23.88 -3.72
N ALA A 347 1.61 23.10 -3.71
CA ALA A 347 2.03 22.30 -4.85
C ALA A 347 0.96 21.26 -5.25
N SER A 348 0.45 20.47 -4.30
CA SER A 348 -0.62 19.50 -4.58
C SER A 348 -1.88 20.19 -5.12
N LYS A 349 -2.22 21.36 -4.58
CA LYS A 349 -3.39 22.11 -5.04
C LYS A 349 -3.24 22.59 -6.48
N VAL A 350 -2.06 23.07 -6.87
CA VAL A 350 -1.80 23.51 -8.24
C VAL A 350 -1.97 22.37 -9.24
N LEU A 351 -1.57 21.14 -8.88
CA LEU A 351 -1.75 19.97 -9.74
C LEU A 351 -3.22 19.60 -9.91
N VAL A 352 -4.00 19.61 -8.82
CA VAL A 352 -5.45 19.35 -8.88
C VAL A 352 -6.18 20.43 -9.68
N ASP A 353 -5.89 21.70 -9.43
CA ASP A 353 -6.47 22.83 -10.17
C ASP A 353 -6.12 22.74 -11.68
N HIS A 354 -4.90 22.34 -12.02
CA HIS A 354 -4.46 22.13 -13.40
C HIS A 354 -5.24 21.01 -14.09
N ALA A 355 -5.42 19.87 -13.42
CA ALA A 355 -6.20 18.75 -13.95
C ALA A 355 -7.68 19.12 -14.17
N LEU A 356 -8.29 19.83 -13.22
CA LEU A 356 -9.64 20.38 -13.37
C LEU A 356 -9.73 21.37 -14.54
N GLY A 357 -8.73 22.24 -14.68
CA GLY A 357 -8.61 23.18 -15.80
C GLY A 357 -8.44 22.50 -17.16
N ARG A 358 -7.97 21.24 -17.16
CA ARG A 358 -7.84 20.36 -18.32
C ARG A 358 -8.98 19.38 -18.51
N PHE A 359 -10.12 19.64 -17.86
CA PHE A 359 -11.34 18.86 -17.99
C PHE A 359 -11.18 17.39 -17.56
N SER A 360 -10.35 17.12 -16.56
CA SER A 360 -10.42 15.84 -15.86
C SER A 360 -11.86 15.56 -15.42
N THR A 361 -12.30 14.32 -15.58
CA THR A 361 -13.66 13.87 -15.25
C THR A 361 -13.70 12.93 -14.06
N ASP A 362 -12.56 12.62 -13.45
CA ASP A 362 -12.48 11.69 -12.34
C ASP A 362 -12.40 12.39 -10.98
N ASN A 363 -12.43 11.59 -9.91
CA ASN A 363 -11.93 11.98 -8.61
C ASN A 363 -10.45 12.36 -8.75
N LEU A 364 -10.01 13.29 -7.92
CA LEU A 364 -8.66 13.81 -7.96
C LEU A 364 -8.09 13.70 -6.55
N SER A 365 -6.99 12.99 -6.43
CA SER A 365 -6.18 12.91 -5.23
C SER A 365 -4.73 13.09 -5.63
N CYS A 366 -4.07 14.10 -5.07
CA CYS A 366 -2.67 14.38 -5.33
C CYS A 366 -1.94 14.67 -4.03
N MET A 367 -0.86 13.92 -3.80
CA MET A 367 0.06 14.09 -2.68
C MET A 367 1.42 14.53 -3.21
N VAL A 368 1.97 15.58 -2.61
CA VAL A 368 3.35 16.04 -2.84
C VAL A 368 4.14 15.87 -1.56
N VAL A 369 5.25 15.13 -1.64
CA VAL A 369 6.21 14.96 -0.54
C VAL A 369 7.48 15.71 -0.92
N ARG A 370 7.75 16.84 -0.27
CA ARG A 370 8.91 17.68 -0.57
C ARG A 370 10.05 17.41 0.40
N PHE A 371 11.26 17.19 -0.12
CA PHE A 371 12.43 16.92 0.70
C PHE A 371 13.09 18.22 1.16
N ASP A 372 13.60 18.22 2.40
CA ASP A 372 14.55 19.22 2.85
C ASP A 372 15.97 18.70 2.60
N SER A 373 16.53 19.04 1.43
CA SER A 373 17.88 18.63 1.01
C SER A 373 18.94 18.91 2.08
N LYS A 374 18.84 20.04 2.82
CA LYS A 374 19.83 20.39 3.84
C LYS A 374 19.70 19.48 5.05
N ALA A 375 18.47 19.25 5.51
CA ALA A 375 18.21 18.35 6.62
C ALA A 375 18.61 16.91 6.26
N VAL A 376 18.29 16.42 5.06
CA VAL A 376 18.73 15.09 4.60
C VAL A 376 20.27 14.99 4.56
N GLN A 377 20.98 15.98 4.03
CA GLN A 377 22.46 15.98 4.00
C GLN A 377 23.06 16.00 5.42
N GLN A 378 22.51 16.83 6.31
CA GLN A 378 22.95 16.91 7.70
C GLN A 378 22.76 15.56 8.40
N THR A 379 21.59 14.95 8.25
CA THR A 379 21.25 13.64 8.82
C THR A 379 22.11 12.51 8.24
N ALA A 380 22.42 12.53 6.94
CA ALA A 380 23.30 11.54 6.31
C ALA A 380 24.77 11.68 6.75
N SER A 381 25.24 12.90 7.00
CA SER A 381 26.62 13.20 7.41
C SER A 381 26.87 12.96 8.92
N ASN A 382 25.86 13.13 9.76
CA ASN A 382 25.96 12.92 11.20
C ASN A 382 25.78 11.45 11.60
N GLN A 383 26.86 10.68 11.56
CA GLN A 383 26.89 9.31 12.10
C GLN A 383 26.69 9.24 13.63
N SER A 384 26.83 10.36 14.34
CA SER A 384 26.70 10.47 15.80
C SER A 384 25.30 10.85 16.28
N GLN A 385 24.40 11.29 15.40
CA GLN A 385 23.03 11.65 15.78
C GLN A 385 22.08 10.45 15.62
N GLN A 386 21.26 10.28 16.65
CA GLN A 386 20.35 9.17 16.84
C GLN A 386 19.08 9.39 15.99
N ILE A 387 18.85 8.64 14.92
CA ILE A 387 17.75 8.84 13.94
C ILE A 387 16.77 7.66 13.92
N GLY A 388 16.86 6.73 14.87
CA GLY A 388 15.95 5.59 14.89
C GLY A 388 16.31 4.50 13.86
N VAL A 389 17.59 4.46 13.48
CA VAL A 389 18.19 3.47 12.59
C VAL A 389 18.87 2.42 13.46
N GLU A 390 18.69 1.14 13.11
CA GLU A 390 19.33 -0.06 13.63
C GLU A 390 20.38 0.13 14.76
N GLY A 391 19.99 -0.09 16.02
CA GLY A 391 20.91 -0.07 17.18
C GLY A 391 20.99 1.27 17.93
N ASP A 392 20.10 2.21 17.63
CA ASP A 392 20.00 3.48 18.35
C ASP A 392 19.39 3.33 19.75
N PRO A 393 19.94 3.92 20.83
CA PRO A 393 19.30 3.94 22.14
C PRO A 393 17.91 4.61 22.14
N ALA A 394 17.65 5.50 21.16
CA ALA A 394 16.34 6.12 20.93
C ALA A 394 15.30 5.15 20.31
N THR A 395 15.74 4.04 19.72
CA THR A 395 14.89 2.86 19.49
C THR A 395 14.87 2.01 20.76
N THR A 396 14.39 2.59 21.86
CA THR A 396 14.15 1.80 23.07
C THR A 396 13.25 0.63 22.68
N ALA A 397 13.65 -0.60 23.00
CA ALA A 397 12.78 -1.76 22.84
C ALA A 397 11.46 -1.46 23.58
N GLY A 398 10.39 -1.19 22.83
CA GLY A 398 9.08 -0.77 23.37
C GLY A 398 8.64 0.67 23.10
N GLY A 399 9.34 1.47 22.28
CA GLY A 399 8.79 2.73 21.77
C GLY A 399 7.63 2.50 20.80
N LEU A 400 6.56 3.29 20.91
CA LEU A 400 5.39 3.19 20.04
C LEU A 400 5.69 3.73 18.64
N SER A 401 5.16 3.08 17.60
CA SER A 401 5.07 3.68 16.26
C SER A 401 3.99 4.75 16.22
N GLU A 402 4.03 5.60 15.20
CA GLU A 402 2.98 6.59 14.96
C GLU A 402 1.61 5.91 14.77
N ALA A 403 1.55 4.82 14.00
CA ALA A 403 0.31 4.08 13.76
C ALA A 403 -0.23 3.43 15.05
N GLU A 404 0.63 2.83 15.86
CA GLU A 404 0.26 2.26 17.15
C GLU A 404 -0.32 3.33 18.09
N ALA A 405 0.32 4.49 18.17
CA ALA A 405 -0.16 5.59 19.00
C ALA A 405 -1.54 6.10 18.54
N LEU A 406 -1.77 6.22 17.24
CA LEU A 406 -3.06 6.65 16.68
C LEU A 406 -4.18 5.66 16.97
N VAL A 407 -3.92 4.36 16.82
CA VAL A 407 -4.90 3.31 17.14
C VAL A 407 -5.19 3.26 18.64
N MET A 408 -4.17 3.40 19.50
CA MET A 408 -4.33 3.42 20.96
C MET A 408 -5.15 4.62 21.43
N GLU A 409 -4.87 5.82 20.91
CA GLU A 409 -5.61 7.04 21.25
C GLU A 409 -7.06 6.94 20.80
N SER A 410 -7.32 6.46 19.58
CA SER A 410 -8.69 6.23 19.08
C SER A 410 -9.45 5.23 19.95
N LYS A 411 -8.82 4.12 20.34
CA LYS A 411 -9.43 3.13 21.23
C LYS A 411 -9.79 3.73 22.59
N LYS A 412 -8.87 4.50 23.18
CA LYS A 412 -9.11 5.16 24.48
C LYS A 412 -10.28 6.14 24.41
N GLN A 413 -10.39 6.92 23.35
CA GLN A 413 -11.52 7.85 23.16
C GLN A 413 -12.87 7.12 23.06
N LEU A 414 -12.93 5.97 22.36
CA LEU A 414 -14.13 5.15 22.26
C LEU A 414 -14.54 4.54 23.61
N ASP A 415 -13.57 4.10 24.41
CA ASP A 415 -13.82 3.55 25.74
C ASP A 415 -14.33 4.65 26.70
N GLU A 416 -13.84 5.89 26.58
CA GLU A 416 -14.24 7.05 27.39
C GLU A 416 -15.62 7.62 27.01
N THR A 417 -16.03 7.56 25.74
CA THR A 417 -17.35 8.02 25.30
C THR A 417 -18.49 7.05 25.64
N GLY A 418 -18.17 5.86 26.14
CA GLY A 418 -19.16 4.87 26.56
C GLY A 418 -19.82 4.11 25.39
N GLU A 419 -19.28 4.22 24.18
CA GLU A 419 -19.68 3.40 23.01
C GLU A 419 -18.96 2.03 23.02
N GLY A 420 -18.85 1.43 24.20
CA GLY A 420 -18.10 0.21 24.44
C GLY A 420 -18.65 -1.00 23.68
N LEU A 421 -17.73 -1.87 23.25
CA LEU A 421 -17.99 -3.13 22.56
C LEU A 421 -18.83 -4.08 23.42
N ASP A 422 -20.14 -4.08 23.21
CA ASP A 422 -21.01 -5.12 23.74
C ASP A 422 -20.52 -6.50 23.28
N ARG A 423 -20.26 -7.37 24.26
CA ARG A 423 -19.95 -8.79 24.08
C ARG A 423 -21.07 -9.42 23.26
N ILE A 424 -20.73 -10.05 22.13
CA ILE A 424 -21.68 -10.82 21.33
C ILE A 424 -22.16 -12.04 22.15
N PRO A 425 -23.47 -12.19 22.46
CA PRO A 425 -24.02 -13.50 22.77
C PRO A 425 -23.98 -14.36 21.50
N SER A 426 -23.62 -15.62 21.64
CA SER A 426 -23.35 -16.61 20.59
C SER A 426 -24.50 -16.92 19.60
N ASP A 427 -25.57 -16.13 19.58
CA ASP A 427 -26.85 -16.47 18.94
C ASP A 427 -27.12 -15.70 17.63
N LEU A 428 -26.16 -14.94 17.10
CA LEU A 428 -26.30 -14.16 15.86
C LEU A 428 -25.70 -14.81 14.60
N ILE A 429 -25.39 -16.11 14.64
CA ILE A 429 -24.94 -16.89 13.45
C ILE A 429 -26.11 -17.64 12.76
N GLU A 430 -27.33 -17.64 13.31
CA GLU A 430 -28.44 -18.42 12.72
C GLU A 430 -29.74 -17.65 12.41
N GLN A 431 -29.71 -16.32 12.24
CA GLN A 431 -30.92 -15.59 11.83
C GLN A 431 -30.59 -14.48 10.83
N ASP A 432 -30.35 -14.86 9.58
CA ASP A 432 -30.51 -13.97 8.41
C ASP A 432 -31.03 -14.78 7.19
N GLU A 433 -31.92 -15.75 7.45
CA GLU A 433 -32.86 -16.26 6.45
C GLU A 433 -34.26 -15.73 6.76
N GLU A 434 -34.51 -14.42 6.66
CA GLU A 434 -35.88 -13.89 6.45
C GLU A 434 -35.88 -12.40 6.05
N HIS A 435 -36.02 -12.18 4.73
CA HIS A 435 -36.65 -11.07 4.01
C HIS A 435 -36.27 -9.59 4.26
N ASP A 436 -35.74 -8.97 3.19
CA ASP A 436 -36.43 -7.82 2.55
C ASP A 436 -36.16 -7.86 1.03
N ALA A 437 -37.04 -8.54 0.30
CA ALA A 437 -37.11 -8.44 -1.15
C ALA A 437 -38.11 -7.34 -1.51
N GLU A 438 -37.64 -6.24 -2.09
CA GLU A 438 -38.55 -5.30 -2.76
C GLU A 438 -39.32 -6.05 -3.86
N PRO A 439 -40.66 -5.90 -3.94
CA PRO A 439 -41.41 -6.52 -5.02
C PRO A 439 -41.01 -5.86 -6.34
N GLY A 440 -40.35 -6.62 -7.20
CA GLY A 440 -40.10 -6.24 -8.58
C GLY A 440 -41.41 -5.90 -9.31
N PRO A 441 -41.35 -5.13 -10.41
CA PRO A 441 -42.55 -4.63 -11.08
C PRO A 441 -43.45 -5.79 -11.53
N GLU A 442 -44.71 -5.76 -11.10
CA GLU A 442 -45.71 -6.77 -11.47
C GLU A 442 -45.85 -6.86 -13.00
N LEU A 443 -45.62 -8.07 -13.52
CA LEU A 443 -45.86 -8.39 -14.92
C LEU A 443 -47.37 -8.36 -15.19
N ASN A 444 -47.81 -7.38 -15.98
CA ASN A 444 -49.19 -7.32 -16.48
C ASN A 444 -49.48 -8.54 -17.37
N ALA A 445 -50.28 -9.48 -16.88
CA ALA A 445 -50.66 -10.71 -17.59
C ALA A 445 -51.36 -10.44 -18.93
N ASP A 446 -52.10 -9.34 -19.06
CA ASP A 446 -52.78 -8.97 -20.30
C ASP A 446 -51.80 -8.51 -21.40
N ALA A 447 -50.64 -7.98 -21.00
CA ALA A 447 -49.58 -7.59 -21.95
C ALA A 447 -48.82 -8.80 -22.49
N LEU A 448 -48.60 -9.83 -21.65
CA LEU A 448 -48.00 -11.11 -22.02
C LEU A 448 -48.91 -11.94 -22.94
N ASP A 449 -50.22 -11.89 -22.72
CA ASP A 449 -51.18 -12.65 -23.55
C ASP A 449 -51.43 -11.98 -24.91
N LYS A 450 -51.27 -10.65 -25.00
CA LYS A 450 -51.20 -9.92 -26.29
C LYS A 450 -49.91 -10.25 -27.05
N ALA A 451 -48.76 -10.26 -26.38
CA ALA A 451 -47.48 -10.59 -27.02
C ALA A 451 -47.41 -12.04 -27.55
N ARG A 452 -48.15 -12.98 -26.93
CA ARG A 452 -48.26 -14.37 -27.42
C ARG A 452 -49.17 -14.54 -28.63
N LYS A 453 -50.12 -13.62 -28.87
CA LYS A 453 -51.02 -13.67 -30.04
C LYS A 453 -50.40 -13.12 -31.33
N ASP A 454 -49.32 -12.34 -31.24
CA ASP A 454 -48.67 -11.72 -32.40
C ASP A 454 -47.48 -12.51 -32.97
N ILE A 455 -47.18 -13.70 -32.42
CA ILE A 455 -46.20 -14.62 -33.01
C ILE A 455 -46.91 -15.50 -34.05
N LYS A 456 -46.94 -15.04 -35.31
CA LYS A 456 -47.21 -15.93 -36.44
C LYS A 456 -46.01 -16.87 -36.64
N PRO A 457 -46.20 -18.20 -36.70
CA PRO A 457 -45.12 -19.10 -37.09
C PRO A 457 -44.72 -18.82 -38.54
N GLN A 458 -43.43 -18.59 -38.78
CA GLN A 458 -42.89 -18.62 -40.14
C GLN A 458 -43.06 -20.04 -40.72
N PRO A 459 -43.42 -20.19 -42.01
CA PRO A 459 -43.47 -21.49 -42.64
C PRO A 459 -42.06 -22.11 -42.73
N PRO A 460 -41.95 -23.44 -42.65
CA PRO A 460 -40.66 -24.14 -42.70
C PRO A 460 -39.98 -23.97 -44.08
N PRO A 461 -38.63 -24.01 -44.13
CA PRO A 461 -37.91 -24.00 -45.40
C PRO A 461 -38.17 -25.28 -46.19
N ASP A 462 -38.57 -25.11 -47.45
CA ASP A 462 -38.78 -26.19 -48.41
C ASP A 462 -37.48 -26.99 -48.59
N SER A 463 -37.58 -28.30 -48.36
CA SER A 463 -36.51 -29.26 -48.64
C SER A 463 -36.89 -30.11 -49.84
N GLY A 464 -36.13 -29.93 -50.92
CA GLY A 464 -35.84 -30.99 -51.89
C GLY A 464 -36.86 -31.26 -52.99
N ALA A 465 -36.49 -30.89 -54.22
CA ALA A 465 -36.79 -31.72 -55.39
C ALA A 465 -35.50 -31.96 -56.17
N ALA A 466 -34.92 -33.14 -55.96
CA ALA A 466 -34.08 -33.80 -56.94
C ALA A 466 -35.00 -34.36 -58.04
N GLY A 467 -34.68 -34.08 -59.30
CA GLY A 467 -35.32 -34.67 -60.47
C GLY A 467 -34.36 -34.56 -61.64
N GLY A 468 -33.70 -35.66 -61.97
CA GLY A 468 -32.62 -35.70 -62.95
C GLY A 468 -33.06 -35.73 -64.40
N SER A 469 -32.08 -35.45 -65.25
CA SER A 469 -31.77 -36.11 -66.53
C SER A 469 -30.42 -35.61 -67.00
#